data_AF-A7NNB2-F1
#
_entry.id   AF-A7NNB2-F1
#
_cell.length_a   1.000
_cell.length_b   1.000
_cell.length_c   1.000
_cell.angle_alpha   90.00
_cell.angle_beta   90.00
_cell.angle_gamma   90.00
#
_symmetry.space_group_name_H-M   'P 1'
#
loop_
_entity.id
_entity.type
_entity.pdbx_description
1 polymer ?
#
loop_
_entity_poly.entity_id
_entity_poly.type
_entity_poly.pdbx_seq_one_letter_code
_entity_poly.pdbx_strand_id
1 'polypeptide(L)'
;MRILLIVFLVIVPLLLPATPARAVGVVGDGTPGSCTRDALAAALASGGEIRFNCGGAPVTIPVTTTLDIRTAAVIDGAGVITLDGQGTTRILYVNKLSAGTKLALHNIRLINGKSSGFEPSFGGCVYSRQSAVELNNVVFDGCRAGNGAALYVYGGMLTIDQSTFDGNQASDGGAIYALQGGRVVVRNSSFTANTATGDGGALLMDNSSLEVSNSRFEANKALGTQSQPNIGLGGAIYGNNPGAAITIVNSQFRQNYARLQGGAVFADYNATLTITNSTFTNNRSDSQGGAVGTWKTQALLSACIFTGNSSGGGGGAVLSGEATTMSVNRSVFTANIAGRDGGALYNYTGPLTINDSSFDANRAGTDGRGDTRGGAIVNYRAPMSINASTFTGNIVEGRNGFGGAIGNAGSATIINSTLYDNAAEYGGAIYGLRDTRMVNTTIVRNRGTNGANLNWEQTTTMTLKNTLIVHSGDGRSCRRAVSTDEGGNVQEGDTNCFPGQPAVSLGLDAPAMHGGPTFTIALPSGSPAIDAGRDCPPSDQRGFPRVGACDSGSFEFGSIAPNLREAAFLPFVSR
;
A
#
# COMPACT_ATOMS: atom_id res chain seq x y z
N MET A 1 -28.11 61.78 -0.28
CA MET A 1 -28.75 60.49 -0.61
C MET A 1 -27.89 59.39 0.02
N ARG A 2 -28.32 58.84 1.17
CA ARG A 2 -27.55 57.86 1.97
C ARG A 2 -27.76 56.46 1.37
N ILE A 3 -26.69 55.77 1.01
CA ILE A 3 -26.73 54.35 0.62
C ILE A 3 -26.65 53.53 1.90
N LEU A 4 -27.70 52.76 2.15
CA LEU A 4 -27.89 51.88 3.30
C LEU A 4 -27.12 50.57 3.06
N LEU A 5 -26.07 50.33 3.84
CA LEU A 5 -25.35 49.04 3.84
C LEU A 5 -26.14 48.05 4.71
N ILE A 6 -26.89 47.14 4.08
CA ILE A 6 -27.60 46.06 4.78
C ILE A 6 -26.59 44.92 5.00
N VAL A 7 -26.14 44.76 6.23
CA VAL A 7 -25.37 43.59 6.68
C VAL A 7 -26.35 42.47 7.01
N PHE A 8 -26.37 41.42 6.19
CA PHE A 8 -27.06 40.17 6.52
C PHE A 8 -26.26 39.42 7.58
N LEU A 9 -26.75 39.45 8.83
CA LEU A 9 -26.22 38.64 9.92
C LEU A 9 -26.70 37.18 9.71
N VAL A 10 -25.86 36.33 9.15
CA VAL A 10 -26.12 34.88 9.10
C VAL A 10 -25.89 34.34 10.52
N ILE A 11 -26.98 34.12 11.26
CA ILE A 11 -26.94 33.38 12.52
C ILE A 11 -26.74 31.91 12.17
N VAL A 12 -25.49 31.44 12.20
CA VAL A 12 -25.17 30.02 12.26
C VAL A 12 -25.53 29.56 13.66
N PRO A 13 -26.49 28.64 13.87
CA PRO A 13 -26.74 28.11 15.19
C PRO A 13 -25.50 27.32 15.59
N LEU A 14 -24.80 27.80 16.61
CA LEU A 14 -23.76 27.05 17.29
C LEU A 14 -24.45 25.80 17.89
N LEU A 15 -24.37 24.67 17.20
CA LEU A 15 -24.72 23.37 17.78
C LEU A 15 -23.71 23.10 18.89
N LEU A 16 -24.04 23.56 20.10
CA LEU A 16 -23.38 23.11 21.31
C LEU A 16 -23.56 21.58 21.38
N PRO A 17 -22.49 20.81 21.65
CA PRO A 17 -22.64 19.38 21.89
C PRO A 17 -23.67 19.19 23.01
N ALA A 18 -24.67 18.35 22.75
CA ALA A 18 -25.66 17.99 23.76
C ALA A 18 -24.93 17.52 25.03
N THR A 19 -25.24 18.14 26.16
CA THR A 19 -24.80 17.65 27.47
C THR A 19 -25.24 16.20 27.62
N PRO A 20 -24.36 15.23 27.93
CA PRO A 20 -24.79 13.85 28.10
C PRO A 20 -25.85 13.78 29.19
N ALA A 21 -26.98 13.15 28.85
CA ALA A 21 -28.09 12.93 29.77
C ALA A 21 -27.58 12.09 30.96
N ARG A 22 -27.76 12.63 32.17
CA ARG A 22 -27.27 12.03 33.41
C ARG A 22 -28.15 10.85 33.84
N ALA A 23 -27.67 9.64 33.56
CA ALA A 23 -27.80 8.49 34.43
C ALA A 23 -26.36 8.00 34.70
N VAL A 24 -25.93 8.04 35.97
CA VAL A 24 -24.59 7.60 36.39
C VAL A 24 -24.74 6.17 36.86
N GLY A 25 -24.56 5.22 35.94
CA GLY A 25 -24.48 3.81 36.32
C GLY A 25 -23.15 3.58 37.01
N VAL A 26 -23.15 3.25 38.29
CA VAL A 26 -21.94 2.85 39.02
C VAL A 26 -21.94 1.33 39.18
N VAL A 27 -20.86 0.69 38.73
CA VAL A 27 -20.62 -0.74 38.91
C VAL A 27 -19.75 -0.93 40.16
N GLY A 28 -20.25 -1.64 41.16
CA GLY A 28 -19.54 -1.93 42.40
C GLY A 28 -19.71 -0.89 43.52
N ASP A 29 -19.21 -1.22 44.71
CA ASP A 29 -19.36 -0.49 45.97
C ASP A 29 -18.04 0.04 46.56
N GLY A 30 -16.94 -0.13 45.83
CA GLY A 30 -15.58 0.22 46.28
C GLY A 30 -14.68 -0.98 46.51
N THR A 31 -15.23 -2.20 46.44
CA THR A 31 -14.46 -3.45 46.56
C THR A 31 -14.32 -4.18 45.22
N PRO A 32 -13.19 -4.86 44.94
CA PRO A 32 -13.02 -5.62 43.70
C PRO A 32 -14.12 -6.67 43.46
N GLY A 33 -14.54 -7.37 44.53
CA GLY A 33 -15.56 -8.42 44.45
C GLY A 33 -16.98 -7.92 44.13
N SER A 34 -17.26 -6.65 44.38
CA SER A 34 -18.57 -6.05 44.06
C SER A 34 -18.76 -5.76 42.56
N CYS A 35 -17.67 -5.68 41.81
CA CYS A 35 -17.70 -5.45 40.38
C CYS A 35 -17.94 -6.74 39.61
N THR A 36 -19.22 -7.07 39.50
CA THR A 36 -19.68 -8.28 38.82
C THR A 36 -20.29 -7.96 37.47
N ARG A 37 -20.43 -9.00 36.64
CA ARG A 37 -21.16 -8.91 35.37
C ARG A 37 -22.59 -8.41 35.56
N ASP A 38 -23.27 -8.83 36.63
CA ASP A 38 -24.67 -8.45 36.88
C ASP A 38 -24.80 -7.00 37.36
N ALA A 39 -23.85 -6.52 38.17
CA ALA A 39 -23.75 -5.10 38.51
C ALA A 39 -23.55 -4.24 37.25
N LEU A 40 -22.70 -4.70 36.32
CA LEU A 40 -22.51 -4.04 35.03
C LEU A 40 -23.78 -4.10 34.17
N ALA A 41 -24.47 -5.24 34.09
CA ALA A 41 -25.72 -5.37 33.36
C ALA A 41 -26.83 -4.43 33.91
N ALA A 42 -26.93 -4.31 35.24
CA ALA A 42 -27.88 -3.40 35.88
C ALA A 42 -27.57 -1.93 35.56
N ALA A 43 -26.29 -1.54 35.60
CA ALA A 43 -25.87 -0.19 35.23
C ALA A 43 -26.16 0.12 33.74
N LEU A 44 -25.97 -0.86 32.85
CA LEU A 44 -26.22 -0.71 31.41
C LEU A 44 -27.71 -0.57 31.09
N ALA A 45 -28.62 -1.09 31.92
CA ALA A 45 -30.06 -1.02 31.69
C ALA A 45 -30.56 0.44 31.62
N SER A 46 -29.94 1.36 32.35
CA SER A 46 -30.28 2.80 32.30
C SER A 46 -29.61 3.57 31.16
N GLY A 47 -28.62 2.97 30.47
CA GLY A 47 -27.74 3.69 29.55
C GLY A 47 -26.93 4.79 30.26
N GLY A 48 -26.43 5.74 29.48
CA GLY A 48 -25.67 6.88 30.00
C GLY A 48 -24.21 6.55 30.28
N GLU A 49 -23.62 7.24 31.26
CA GLU A 49 -22.22 7.06 31.61
C GLU A 49 -22.08 5.99 32.69
N ILE A 50 -21.28 4.97 32.39
CA ILE A 50 -21.02 3.81 33.24
C ILE A 50 -19.59 3.90 33.76
N ARG A 51 -19.46 4.01 35.09
CA ARG A 51 -18.18 4.04 35.80
C ARG A 51 -18.04 2.84 36.72
N PHE A 52 -16.81 2.47 37.01
CA PHE A 52 -16.48 1.36 37.89
C PHE A 52 -15.94 1.87 39.23
N ASN A 53 -16.55 1.41 40.32
CA ASN A 53 -16.09 1.60 41.69
C ASN A 53 -15.64 0.25 42.25
N CYS A 54 -14.55 -0.28 41.69
CA CYS A 54 -14.03 -1.62 42.02
C CYS A 54 -12.82 -1.59 42.96
N GLY A 55 -12.53 -0.43 43.54
CA GLY A 55 -11.22 -0.14 44.14
C GLY A 55 -10.18 0.29 43.10
N GLY A 56 -8.95 0.57 43.57
CA GLY A 56 -7.87 1.12 42.72
C GLY A 56 -6.99 0.09 42.02
N ALA A 57 -7.14 -1.21 42.31
CA ALA A 57 -6.37 -2.28 41.69
C ALA A 57 -7.04 -2.78 40.39
N PRO A 58 -6.28 -3.37 39.44
CA PRO A 58 -6.88 -4.03 38.28
C PRO A 58 -7.90 -5.10 38.65
N VAL A 59 -9.06 -5.09 37.98
CA VAL A 59 -10.16 -6.04 38.20
C VAL A 59 -10.56 -6.69 36.88
N THR A 60 -10.61 -8.02 36.89
CA THR A 60 -11.16 -8.83 35.79
C THR A 60 -12.57 -9.27 36.16
N ILE A 61 -13.54 -8.92 35.32
CA ILE A 61 -14.95 -9.27 35.46
C ILE A 61 -15.27 -10.40 34.49
N PRO A 62 -15.54 -11.62 34.97
CA PRO A 62 -15.98 -12.72 34.13
C PRO A 62 -17.35 -12.43 33.50
N VAL A 63 -17.45 -12.50 32.18
CA VAL A 63 -18.69 -12.31 31.43
C VAL A 63 -19.21 -13.68 30.98
N THR A 64 -19.90 -14.35 31.90
CA THR A 64 -20.47 -15.69 31.67
C THR A 64 -21.73 -15.67 30.81
N THR A 65 -22.38 -14.51 30.66
CA THR A 65 -23.52 -14.29 29.76
C THR A 65 -23.41 -12.92 29.10
N THR A 66 -23.68 -12.88 27.80
CA THR A 66 -23.59 -11.66 26.97
C THR A 66 -24.30 -10.47 27.61
N LEU A 67 -23.65 -9.30 27.58
CA LEU A 67 -24.23 -8.03 27.97
C LEU A 67 -24.93 -7.39 26.77
N ASP A 68 -26.21 -7.08 26.95
CA ASP A 68 -27.09 -6.68 25.87
C ASP A 68 -27.34 -5.18 25.91
N ILE A 69 -26.79 -4.45 24.94
CA ILE A 69 -26.80 -2.98 24.88
C ILE A 69 -28.02 -2.55 24.06
N ARG A 70 -29.02 -1.99 24.74
CA ARG A 70 -30.27 -1.47 24.13
C ARG A 70 -30.37 0.04 24.15
N THR A 71 -29.59 0.69 25.01
CA THR A 71 -29.54 2.14 25.20
C THR A 71 -28.12 2.64 24.95
N ALA A 72 -28.00 3.91 24.57
CA ALA A 72 -26.71 4.55 24.39
C ALA A 72 -25.92 4.51 25.71
N ALA A 73 -24.65 4.16 25.64
CA ALA A 73 -23.80 4.02 26.82
C ALA A 73 -22.37 4.46 26.55
N VAL A 74 -21.73 5.02 27.57
CA VAL A 74 -20.28 5.26 27.63
C VAL A 74 -19.74 4.42 28.76
N ILE A 75 -18.89 3.44 28.47
CA ILE A 75 -18.28 2.56 29.46
C ILE A 75 -16.81 2.96 29.59
N ASP A 76 -16.42 3.51 30.74
CA ASP A 76 -15.04 3.87 31.03
C ASP A 76 -14.45 2.95 32.09
N GLY A 77 -13.50 2.10 31.67
CA GLY A 77 -12.81 1.16 32.55
C GLY A 77 -11.68 1.78 33.38
N ALA A 78 -11.42 3.10 33.24
CA ALA A 78 -10.36 3.83 33.94
C ALA A 78 -8.95 3.18 33.85
N GLY A 79 -8.72 2.33 32.85
CA GLY A 79 -7.47 1.60 32.63
C GLY A 79 -7.27 0.36 33.52
N VAL A 80 -8.20 0.07 34.44
CA VAL A 80 -8.05 -1.01 35.43
C VAL A 80 -9.04 -2.15 35.23
N ILE A 81 -10.04 -1.98 34.36
CA ILE A 81 -11.08 -2.99 34.15
C ILE A 81 -10.80 -3.86 32.93
N THR A 82 -10.92 -5.17 33.13
CA THR A 82 -10.92 -6.19 32.08
C THR A 82 -12.25 -6.94 32.09
N LEU A 83 -12.92 -7.03 30.94
CA LEU A 83 -14.06 -7.91 30.72
C LEU A 83 -13.55 -9.19 30.04
N ASP A 84 -13.77 -10.35 30.67
CA ASP A 84 -13.26 -11.63 30.18
C ASP A 84 -14.40 -12.56 29.77
N GLY A 85 -14.51 -12.89 28.48
CA GLY A 85 -15.50 -13.82 27.95
C GLY A 85 -15.18 -15.31 28.21
N GLN A 86 -14.07 -15.60 28.90
CA GLN A 86 -13.61 -16.92 29.34
C GLN A 86 -13.46 -17.96 28.20
N GLY A 87 -13.36 -17.51 26.96
CA GLY A 87 -13.28 -18.37 25.79
C GLY A 87 -14.59 -19.08 25.44
N THR A 88 -15.72 -18.67 26.06
CA THR A 88 -17.03 -19.33 25.89
C THR A 88 -18.14 -18.38 25.49
N THR A 89 -18.01 -17.08 25.79
CA THR A 89 -19.14 -16.16 25.75
C THR A 89 -18.80 -14.87 24.99
N ARG A 90 -19.78 -14.36 24.23
CA ARG A 90 -19.70 -13.02 23.64
C ARG A 90 -19.81 -11.98 24.74
N ILE A 91 -18.93 -10.99 24.76
CA ILE A 91 -18.94 -9.98 25.83
C ILE A 91 -20.11 -9.02 25.65
N LEU A 92 -20.19 -8.30 24.51
CA LEU A 92 -21.22 -7.30 24.25
C LEU A 92 -22.02 -7.61 22.97
N TYR A 93 -23.33 -7.39 23.04
CA TYR A 93 -24.21 -7.35 21.88
C TYR A 93 -24.87 -5.97 21.80
N VAL A 94 -24.55 -5.19 20.77
CA VAL A 94 -25.09 -3.85 20.55
C VAL A 94 -26.24 -3.93 19.56
N ASN A 95 -27.45 -3.72 20.07
CA ASN A 95 -28.66 -3.65 19.25
C ASN A 95 -28.65 -2.39 18.38
N LYS A 96 -29.66 -2.28 17.52
CA LYS A 96 -29.97 -1.02 16.85
C LYS A 96 -30.38 0.02 17.89
N LEU A 97 -29.51 0.99 18.13
CA LEU A 97 -29.74 2.10 19.02
C LEU A 97 -30.53 3.21 18.32
N SER A 98 -31.04 4.17 19.09
CA SER A 98 -31.69 5.37 18.54
C SER A 98 -30.75 6.11 17.58
N ALA A 99 -31.31 6.67 16.51
CA ALA A 99 -30.53 7.42 15.52
C ALA A 99 -29.70 8.53 16.19
N GLY A 100 -28.42 8.64 15.80
CA GLY A 100 -27.48 9.61 16.38
C GLY A 100 -26.89 9.22 17.73
N THR A 101 -27.22 8.03 18.27
CA THR A 101 -26.62 7.53 19.52
C THR A 101 -25.60 6.43 19.28
N LYS A 102 -24.77 6.13 20.29
CA LYS A 102 -23.63 5.20 20.17
C LYS A 102 -23.37 4.41 21.45
N LEU A 103 -22.60 3.33 21.31
CA LEU A 103 -21.79 2.78 22.40
C LEU A 103 -20.39 3.39 22.32
N ALA A 104 -19.87 3.88 23.43
CA ALA A 104 -18.46 4.27 23.55
C ALA A 104 -17.78 3.41 24.63
N LEU A 105 -16.58 2.89 24.31
CA LEU A 105 -15.73 2.13 25.23
C LEU A 105 -14.42 2.88 25.40
N HIS A 106 -14.08 3.22 26.64
CA HIS A 106 -12.86 3.94 26.98
C HIS A 106 -12.03 3.18 28.01
N ASN A 107 -10.70 3.17 27.83
CA ASN A 107 -9.73 2.70 28.83
C ASN A 107 -10.06 1.32 29.43
N ILE A 108 -10.44 0.37 28.58
CA ILE A 108 -10.96 -0.93 29.01
C ILE A 108 -10.38 -2.06 28.16
N ARG A 109 -10.22 -3.24 28.77
CA ARG A 109 -9.78 -4.46 28.08
C ARG A 109 -10.94 -5.42 27.91
N LEU A 110 -11.09 -5.99 26.72
CA LEU A 110 -12.04 -7.04 26.39
C LEU A 110 -11.23 -8.25 25.90
N ILE A 111 -11.27 -9.35 26.64
CA ILE A 111 -10.41 -10.50 26.37
C ILE A 111 -11.20 -11.80 26.25
N ASN A 112 -10.66 -12.75 25.48
CA ASN A 112 -11.17 -14.12 25.34
C ASN A 112 -12.67 -14.22 25.03
N GLY A 113 -13.27 -13.20 24.40
CA GLY A 113 -14.66 -13.27 23.97
C GLY A 113 -14.82 -14.31 22.88
N LYS A 114 -15.83 -15.17 22.97
CA LYS A 114 -16.12 -16.18 21.95
C LYS A 114 -17.60 -16.20 21.58
N SER A 115 -17.89 -16.17 20.29
CA SER A 115 -19.22 -16.51 19.79
C SER A 115 -19.26 -17.99 19.36
N SER A 116 -20.15 -18.76 19.97
CA SER A 116 -20.52 -20.12 19.55
C SER A 116 -22.03 -20.31 19.71
N GLY A 117 -22.70 -20.88 18.70
CA GLY A 117 -24.11 -21.27 18.81
C GLY A 117 -25.15 -20.33 18.18
N PHE A 118 -24.73 -19.22 17.58
CA PHE A 118 -25.56 -18.47 16.63
C PHE A 118 -24.84 -18.49 15.31
N GLU A 119 -25.35 -19.21 14.32
CA GLU A 119 -24.80 -19.15 12.99
C GLU A 119 -25.44 -18.00 12.17
N PRO A 120 -24.61 -17.21 11.49
CA PRO A 120 -23.15 -17.30 11.52
C PRO A 120 -22.54 -16.69 12.80
N SER A 121 -21.51 -17.35 13.36
CA SER A 121 -20.87 -17.00 14.63
C SER A 121 -20.14 -15.66 14.52
N PHE A 122 -20.80 -14.54 14.85
CA PHE A 122 -20.28 -13.19 14.67
C PHE A 122 -19.81 -12.53 15.96
N GLY A 123 -18.75 -11.72 15.90
CA GLY A 123 -18.39 -10.79 16.98
C GLY A 123 -18.09 -11.52 18.28
N GLY A 124 -16.86 -12.01 18.45
CA GLY A 124 -16.45 -12.79 19.61
C GLY A 124 -16.46 -11.96 20.88
N CYS A 125 -15.82 -10.79 20.86
CA CYS A 125 -15.93 -9.84 21.96
C CYS A 125 -17.16 -8.94 21.81
N VAL A 126 -17.37 -8.33 20.64
CA VAL A 126 -18.47 -7.40 20.42
C VAL A 126 -19.16 -7.67 19.08
N TYR A 127 -20.49 -7.62 19.09
CA TYR A 127 -21.32 -7.58 17.89
C TYR A 127 -22.09 -6.25 17.86
N SER A 128 -22.06 -5.52 16.74
CA SER A 128 -22.80 -4.27 16.57
C SER A 128 -23.74 -4.29 15.36
N ARG A 129 -25.02 -3.99 15.61
CA ARG A 129 -26.08 -3.96 14.59
C ARG A 129 -26.59 -2.54 14.36
N GLN A 130 -26.20 -1.95 13.23
CA GLN A 130 -26.67 -0.66 12.71
C GLN A 130 -26.49 0.51 13.70
N SER A 131 -25.50 0.38 14.58
CA SER A 131 -25.23 1.34 15.66
C SER A 131 -23.80 1.83 15.59
N ALA A 132 -23.61 3.09 15.95
CA ALA A 132 -22.27 3.64 16.06
C ALA A 132 -21.55 3.05 17.28
N VAL A 133 -20.27 2.68 17.09
CA VAL A 133 -19.37 2.23 18.14
C VAL A 133 -18.12 3.10 18.11
N GLU A 134 -17.72 3.58 19.28
CA GLU A 134 -16.48 4.34 19.47
C GLU A 134 -15.57 3.62 20.46
N LEU A 135 -14.32 3.44 20.06
CA LEU A 135 -13.27 2.83 20.85
C LEU A 135 -12.16 3.86 21.06
N ASN A 136 -11.86 4.19 22.31
CA ASN A 136 -10.73 5.03 22.68
C ASN A 136 -9.88 4.34 23.75
N ASN A 137 -8.62 4.05 23.45
CA ASN A 137 -7.75 3.32 24.37
C ASN A 137 -8.35 1.99 24.85
N VAL A 138 -8.82 1.18 23.89
CA VAL A 138 -9.42 -0.14 24.16
C VAL A 138 -8.48 -1.24 23.71
N VAL A 139 -8.42 -2.33 24.47
CA VAL A 139 -7.66 -3.53 24.08
C VAL A 139 -8.62 -4.69 23.82
N PHE A 140 -8.49 -5.32 22.66
CA PHE A 140 -9.11 -6.59 22.31
C PHE A 140 -8.04 -7.67 22.18
N ASP A 141 -8.09 -8.69 23.03
CA ASP A 141 -7.04 -9.71 23.14
C ASP A 141 -7.62 -11.13 23.13
N GLY A 142 -7.17 -11.94 22.18
CA GLY A 142 -7.51 -13.36 22.12
C GLY A 142 -9.00 -13.67 21.85
N CYS A 143 -9.76 -12.72 21.31
CA CYS A 143 -11.16 -12.96 20.95
C CYS A 143 -11.27 -13.97 19.78
N ARG A 144 -12.37 -14.73 19.72
CA ARG A 144 -12.62 -15.76 18.69
C ARG A 144 -14.05 -15.71 18.14
N ALA A 145 -14.21 -15.80 16.82
CA ALA A 145 -15.51 -15.89 16.16
C ALA A 145 -15.42 -16.61 14.81
N GLY A 146 -16.55 -16.81 14.14
CA GLY A 146 -16.58 -17.06 12.70
C GLY A 146 -16.18 -15.80 11.92
N ASN A 147 -16.77 -14.63 12.20
CA ASN A 147 -16.38 -13.38 11.54
C ASN A 147 -16.21 -12.25 12.56
N GLY A 148 -15.13 -11.47 12.41
CA GLY A 148 -14.84 -10.31 13.26
C GLY A 148 -14.66 -10.71 14.71
N ALA A 149 -13.54 -11.35 15.05
CA ALA A 149 -13.39 -11.96 16.36
C ALA A 149 -13.42 -10.95 17.51
N ALA A 150 -12.73 -9.83 17.37
CA ALA A 150 -12.87 -8.72 18.31
C ALA A 150 -14.22 -8.03 18.12
N LEU A 151 -14.55 -7.68 16.87
CA LEU A 151 -15.71 -6.86 16.58
C LEU A 151 -16.33 -7.19 15.21
N TYR A 152 -17.64 -7.39 15.19
CA TYR A 152 -18.44 -7.50 13.96
C TYR A 152 -19.37 -6.30 13.82
N VAL A 153 -19.34 -5.60 12.68
CA VAL A 153 -20.08 -4.35 12.44
C VAL A 153 -21.03 -4.48 11.25
N TYR A 154 -22.33 -4.49 11.52
CA TYR A 154 -23.37 -4.52 10.49
C TYR A 154 -23.96 -3.13 10.26
N GLY A 155 -23.51 -2.40 9.23
CA GLY A 155 -24.04 -1.11 8.75
C GLY A 155 -23.86 0.10 9.67
N GLY A 156 -23.17 -0.04 10.81
CA GLY A 156 -22.87 1.05 11.74
C GLY A 156 -21.53 1.75 11.45
N MET A 157 -21.33 2.94 12.00
CA MET A 157 -20.01 3.60 12.03
C MET A 157 -19.18 3.04 13.17
N LEU A 158 -17.92 2.71 12.90
CA LEU A 158 -16.93 2.32 13.88
C LEU A 158 -15.79 3.33 13.87
N THR A 159 -15.54 3.97 15.01
CA THR A 159 -14.36 4.82 15.21
C THR A 159 -13.43 4.17 16.21
N ILE A 160 -12.16 4.06 15.84
CA ILE A 160 -11.10 3.44 16.63
C ILE A 160 -9.98 4.46 16.77
N ASP A 161 -9.64 4.81 18.02
CA ASP A 161 -8.50 5.64 18.34
C ASP A 161 -7.69 5.01 19.48
N GLN A 162 -6.36 5.06 19.35
CA GLN A 162 -5.40 4.62 20.38
C GLN A 162 -5.65 3.19 20.90
N SER A 163 -6.20 2.31 20.07
CA SER A 163 -6.66 0.99 20.51
C SER A 163 -5.76 -0.12 19.98
N THR A 164 -5.80 -1.27 20.65
CA THR A 164 -4.98 -2.44 20.33
C THR A 164 -5.86 -3.66 20.08
N PHE A 165 -5.59 -4.35 18.98
CA PHE A 165 -6.22 -5.62 18.61
C PHE A 165 -5.11 -6.66 18.47
N ASP A 166 -5.01 -7.55 19.46
CA ASP A 166 -3.92 -8.52 19.55
C ASP A 166 -4.44 -9.97 19.57
N GLY A 167 -3.82 -10.82 18.75
CA GLY A 167 -4.06 -12.27 18.80
C GLY A 167 -5.51 -12.72 18.51
N ASN A 168 -6.33 -11.90 17.87
CA ASN A 168 -7.74 -12.22 17.59
C ASN A 168 -7.84 -13.18 16.39
N GLN A 169 -8.79 -14.13 16.46
CA GLN A 169 -8.87 -15.23 15.48
C GLN A 169 -10.29 -15.44 14.95
N ALA A 170 -10.46 -15.32 13.62
CA ALA A 170 -11.73 -15.55 12.94
C ALA A 170 -11.58 -16.46 11.72
N SER A 171 -12.70 -16.86 11.11
CA SER A 171 -12.69 -17.28 9.71
C SER A 171 -12.38 -16.08 8.81
N ASP A 172 -13.08 -14.95 8.98
CA ASP A 172 -12.85 -13.74 8.19
C ASP A 172 -12.77 -12.49 9.08
N GLY A 173 -11.85 -11.58 8.74
CA GLY A 173 -11.62 -10.38 9.55
C GLY A 173 -11.12 -10.76 10.94
N GLY A 174 -9.86 -11.21 11.04
CA GLY A 174 -9.32 -11.83 12.25
C GLY A 174 -9.55 -11.01 13.52
N ALA A 175 -9.55 -9.67 13.42
CA ALA A 175 -10.05 -8.77 14.45
C ALA A 175 -11.45 -8.22 14.11
N ILE A 176 -11.60 -7.59 12.95
CA ILE A 176 -12.78 -6.81 12.59
C ILE A 176 -13.36 -7.30 11.26
N TYR A 177 -14.67 -7.51 11.24
CA TYR A 177 -15.44 -7.68 10.00
C TYR A 177 -16.52 -6.60 9.95
N ALA A 178 -16.51 -5.77 8.91
CA ALA A 178 -17.52 -4.74 8.67
C ALA A 178 -18.27 -4.99 7.36
N LEU A 179 -19.60 -4.83 7.39
CA LEU A 179 -20.47 -5.03 6.23
C LEU A 179 -21.62 -4.04 6.11
N GLN A 180 -22.25 -4.04 4.92
CA GLN A 180 -23.51 -3.36 4.64
C GLN A 180 -23.45 -1.85 4.83
N GLY A 181 -22.42 -1.21 4.24
CA GLY A 181 -22.20 0.22 4.35
C GLY A 181 -21.59 0.65 5.69
N GLY A 182 -21.00 -0.29 6.44
CA GLY A 182 -20.21 0.04 7.61
C GLY A 182 -19.11 1.04 7.24
N ARG A 183 -18.92 2.07 8.06
CA ARG A 183 -17.79 2.99 7.91
C ARG A 183 -16.83 2.76 9.06
N VAL A 184 -15.63 2.31 8.76
CA VAL A 184 -14.58 2.06 9.76
C VAL A 184 -13.51 3.13 9.64
N VAL A 185 -13.21 3.77 10.76
CA VAL A 185 -12.19 4.81 10.87
C VAL A 185 -11.20 4.41 11.96
N VAL A 186 -9.94 4.24 11.59
CA VAL A 186 -8.85 3.77 12.46
C VAL A 186 -7.77 4.84 12.56
N ARG A 187 -7.44 5.23 13.78
CA ARG A 187 -6.39 6.22 14.08
C ARG A 187 -5.49 5.75 15.21
N ASN A 188 -4.19 6.00 15.09
CA ASN A 188 -3.22 5.80 16.18
C ASN A 188 -3.29 4.41 16.84
N SER A 189 -3.64 3.37 16.08
CA SER A 189 -4.01 2.06 16.62
C SER A 189 -3.10 0.95 16.12
N SER A 190 -3.08 -0.18 16.82
CA SER A 190 -2.27 -1.35 16.48
C SER A 190 -3.12 -2.59 16.27
N PHE A 191 -2.85 -3.31 15.18
CA PHE A 191 -3.39 -4.63 14.87
C PHE A 191 -2.22 -5.61 14.77
N THR A 192 -2.08 -6.46 15.77
CA THR A 192 -0.93 -7.35 15.90
C THR A 192 -1.38 -8.81 15.99
N ALA A 193 -0.70 -9.68 15.24
CA ALA A 193 -0.89 -11.13 15.32
C ALA A 193 -2.34 -11.63 15.15
N ASN A 194 -3.21 -10.86 14.48
CA ASN A 194 -4.57 -11.29 14.20
C ASN A 194 -4.56 -12.28 13.04
N THR A 195 -5.43 -13.29 13.11
CA THR A 195 -5.43 -14.39 12.15
C THR A 195 -6.83 -14.66 11.62
N ALA A 196 -6.94 -14.75 10.29
CA ALA A 196 -8.11 -15.25 9.58
C ALA A 196 -7.75 -16.57 8.88
N THR A 197 -8.63 -17.58 8.94
CA THR A 197 -8.49 -18.77 8.08
C THR A 197 -8.96 -18.50 6.65
N GLY A 198 -9.73 -17.45 6.43
CA GLY A 198 -10.17 -16.88 5.17
C GLY A 198 -9.40 -15.61 4.84
N ASP A 199 -10.12 -14.50 4.67
CA ASP A 199 -9.58 -13.24 4.19
C ASP A 199 -9.50 -12.17 5.29
N GLY A 200 -8.61 -11.19 5.09
CA GLY A 200 -8.47 -10.05 6.01
C GLY A 200 -7.94 -10.48 7.37
N GLY A 201 -6.64 -10.79 7.46
CA GLY A 201 -6.06 -11.33 8.69
C GLY A 201 -6.30 -10.46 9.93
N ALA A 202 -6.46 -9.15 9.77
CA ALA A 202 -6.99 -8.26 10.80
C ALA A 202 -8.37 -7.71 10.45
N LEU A 203 -8.53 -7.08 9.28
CA LEU A 203 -9.75 -6.39 8.87
C LEU A 203 -10.29 -6.99 7.59
N LEU A 204 -11.59 -7.28 7.59
CA LEU A 204 -12.36 -7.51 6.37
C LEU A 204 -13.42 -6.42 6.22
N MET A 205 -13.41 -5.76 5.07
CA MET A 205 -14.35 -4.73 4.66
C MET A 205 -15.20 -5.24 3.50
N ASP A 206 -16.49 -5.44 3.74
CA ASP A 206 -17.45 -5.95 2.76
C ASP A 206 -18.49 -4.86 2.45
N ASN A 207 -18.44 -4.29 1.25
CA ASN A 207 -19.26 -3.14 0.86
C ASN A 207 -19.24 -2.03 1.94
N SER A 208 -18.05 -1.72 2.45
CA SER A 208 -17.85 -0.89 3.64
C SER A 208 -16.58 -0.05 3.50
N SER A 209 -16.67 1.24 3.80
CA SER A 209 -15.55 2.17 3.65
C SER A 209 -14.56 2.08 4.81
N LEU A 210 -13.27 2.23 4.49
CA LEU A 210 -12.19 2.18 5.47
C LEU A 210 -11.27 3.40 5.35
N GLU A 211 -11.04 4.06 6.48
CA GLU A 211 -10.05 5.12 6.64
C GLU A 211 -9.06 4.72 7.73
N VAL A 212 -7.78 4.62 7.40
CA VAL A 212 -6.70 4.27 8.32
C VAL A 212 -5.66 5.39 8.34
N SER A 213 -5.30 5.86 9.54
CA SER A 213 -4.24 6.86 9.71
C SER A 213 -3.34 6.56 10.90
N ASN A 214 -2.03 6.83 10.76
CA ASN A 214 -1.05 6.76 11.85
C ASN A 214 -1.09 5.42 12.61
N SER A 215 -1.34 4.31 11.92
CA SER A 215 -1.63 3.02 12.55
C SER A 215 -0.64 1.95 12.11
N ARG A 216 -0.53 0.88 12.90
CA ARG A 216 0.38 -0.25 12.67
C ARG A 216 -0.40 -1.54 12.48
N PHE A 217 -0.04 -2.29 11.43
CA PHE A 217 -0.51 -3.64 11.15
C PHE A 217 0.69 -4.57 11.08
N GLU A 218 0.84 -5.45 12.06
CA GLU A 218 2.00 -6.30 12.18
C GLU A 218 1.66 -7.78 12.38
N ALA A 219 2.35 -8.64 11.65
CA ALA A 219 2.26 -10.09 11.79
C ALA A 219 0.83 -10.65 11.68
N ASN A 220 -0.07 -9.94 11.00
CA ASN A 220 -1.43 -10.42 10.74
C ASN A 220 -1.40 -11.44 9.59
N LYS A 221 -2.30 -12.43 9.65
CA LYS A 221 -2.26 -13.58 8.75
C LYS A 221 -3.63 -13.92 8.16
N ALA A 222 -3.71 -13.95 6.83
CA ALA A 222 -4.78 -14.58 6.08
C ALA A 222 -4.28 -15.95 5.59
N LEU A 223 -4.58 -17.01 6.35
CA LEU A 223 -4.00 -18.33 6.12
C LEU A 223 -4.62 -19.06 4.92
N GLY A 224 -5.85 -18.71 4.53
CA GLY A 224 -6.62 -19.50 3.59
C GLY A 224 -6.83 -20.95 4.06
N THR A 225 -7.46 -21.77 3.21
CA THR A 225 -7.55 -23.22 3.44
C THR A 225 -7.24 -23.97 2.14
N GLN A 226 -6.82 -25.23 2.24
CA GLN A 226 -6.59 -26.06 1.05
C GLN A 226 -7.91 -26.43 0.35
N SER A 227 -9.02 -26.50 1.08
CA SER A 227 -10.33 -26.85 0.54
C SER A 227 -10.99 -25.70 -0.23
N GLN A 228 -10.57 -24.46 -0.01
CA GLN A 228 -11.06 -23.28 -0.72
C GLN A 228 -9.89 -22.55 -1.40
N PRO A 229 -9.65 -22.81 -2.70
CA PRO A 229 -8.45 -22.33 -3.37
C PRO A 229 -8.39 -20.81 -3.52
N ASN A 230 -9.52 -20.11 -3.38
CA ASN A 230 -9.66 -18.67 -3.67
C ASN A 230 -9.71 -17.77 -2.42
N ILE A 231 -9.39 -18.28 -1.23
CA ILE A 231 -9.32 -17.49 0.02
C ILE A 231 -7.88 -17.38 0.55
N GLY A 232 -7.64 -16.42 1.43
CA GLY A 232 -6.32 -16.07 1.95
C GLY A 232 -5.77 -14.79 1.31
N LEU A 233 -6.64 -13.81 1.10
CA LEU A 233 -6.35 -12.49 0.55
C LEU A 233 -6.20 -11.47 1.67
N GLY A 234 -5.30 -10.50 1.50
CA GLY A 234 -5.18 -9.37 2.43
C GLY A 234 -4.72 -9.80 3.82
N GLY A 235 -3.41 -10.06 3.98
CA GLY A 235 -2.88 -10.60 5.24
C GLY A 235 -3.14 -9.72 6.46
N ALA A 236 -3.30 -8.42 6.27
CA ALA A 236 -3.85 -7.50 7.27
C ALA A 236 -5.26 -7.03 6.90
N ILE A 237 -5.44 -6.47 5.70
CA ILE A 237 -6.68 -5.83 5.27
C ILE A 237 -7.14 -6.47 3.96
N TYR A 238 -8.37 -6.97 3.95
CA TYR A 238 -9.08 -7.32 2.73
C TYR A 238 -10.28 -6.40 2.53
N GLY A 239 -10.43 -5.87 1.33
CA GLY A 239 -11.56 -5.04 0.94
C GLY A 239 -12.28 -5.56 -0.30
N ASN A 240 -13.46 -6.14 -0.08
CA ASN A 240 -14.43 -6.48 -1.11
C ASN A 240 -15.47 -5.36 -1.18
N ASN A 241 -15.21 -4.33 -1.97
CA ASN A 241 -15.81 -3.01 -1.75
C ASN A 241 -16.39 -2.42 -3.03
N PRO A 242 -17.50 -2.95 -3.56
CA PRO A 242 -18.18 -2.39 -4.72
C PRO A 242 -18.56 -0.93 -4.52
N GLY A 243 -17.81 -0.04 -5.16
CA GLY A 243 -18.01 1.40 -5.09
C GLY A 243 -17.59 2.05 -3.76
N ALA A 244 -16.94 1.32 -2.86
CA ALA A 244 -16.45 1.85 -1.59
C ALA A 244 -14.93 2.11 -1.63
N ALA A 245 -14.49 3.06 -0.80
CA ALA A 245 -13.11 3.52 -0.74
C ALA A 245 -12.35 2.92 0.45
N ILE A 246 -11.07 2.62 0.22
CA ILE A 246 -10.07 2.26 1.22
C ILE A 246 -8.97 3.31 1.16
N THR A 247 -8.83 4.10 2.22
CA THR A 247 -7.82 5.15 2.34
C THR A 247 -6.88 4.84 3.49
N ILE A 248 -5.58 4.80 3.21
CA ILE A 248 -4.53 4.48 4.17
C ILE A 248 -3.47 5.59 4.12
N VAL A 249 -3.20 6.20 5.27
CA VAL A 249 -2.27 7.35 5.36
C VAL A 249 -1.31 7.18 6.54
N ASN A 250 -0.04 7.53 6.35
CA ASN A 250 0.97 7.58 7.42
C ASN A 250 1.04 6.28 8.26
N SER A 251 0.85 5.11 7.65
CA SER A 251 0.67 3.85 8.37
C SER A 251 1.76 2.83 8.03
N GLN A 252 1.94 1.85 8.92
CA GLN A 252 3.00 0.84 8.81
C GLN A 252 2.41 -0.57 8.70
N PHE A 253 2.85 -1.32 7.69
CA PHE A 253 2.48 -2.72 7.47
C PHE A 253 3.74 -3.58 7.49
N ARG A 254 3.87 -4.43 8.51
CA ARG A 254 5.09 -5.21 8.74
C ARG A 254 4.79 -6.68 8.90
N GLN A 255 5.53 -7.53 8.17
CA GLN A 255 5.50 -8.98 8.38
C GLN A 255 4.10 -9.61 8.29
N ASN A 256 3.18 -8.96 7.58
CA ASN A 256 1.86 -9.54 7.33
C ASN A 256 1.98 -10.62 6.25
N TYR A 257 1.11 -11.62 6.34
CA TYR A 257 1.17 -12.79 5.48
C TYR A 257 -0.21 -13.13 4.89
N ALA A 258 -0.25 -13.38 3.58
CA ALA A 258 -1.41 -13.90 2.88
C ALA A 258 -1.04 -15.16 2.10
N ARG A 259 -1.83 -16.22 2.19
CA ARG A 259 -1.60 -17.42 1.37
C ARG A 259 -1.72 -17.13 -0.13
N LEU A 260 -2.61 -16.23 -0.53
CA LEU A 260 -2.81 -15.89 -1.94
C LEU A 260 -2.15 -14.57 -2.30
N GLN A 261 -2.84 -13.46 -2.07
CA GLN A 261 -2.47 -12.18 -2.66
C GLN A 261 -2.60 -11.04 -1.66
N GLY A 262 -1.75 -10.02 -1.83
CA GLY A 262 -1.73 -8.87 -0.94
C GLY A 262 -1.32 -9.25 0.47
N GLY A 263 -0.03 -9.57 0.66
CA GLY A 263 0.47 -10.01 1.97
C GLY A 263 0.12 -9.08 3.12
N ALA A 264 -0.09 -7.78 2.85
CA ALA A 264 -0.70 -6.84 3.78
C ALA A 264 -2.12 -6.42 3.35
N VAL A 265 -2.27 -5.85 2.15
CA VAL A 265 -3.54 -5.25 1.71
C VAL A 265 -3.99 -5.88 0.42
N PHE A 266 -5.26 -6.27 0.34
CA PHE A 266 -5.88 -6.68 -0.90
C PHE A 266 -7.20 -5.95 -1.13
N ALA A 267 -7.37 -5.34 -2.30
CA ALA A 267 -8.58 -4.61 -2.69
C ALA A 267 -9.17 -5.16 -4.00
N ASP A 268 -10.47 -5.42 -4.02
CA ASP A 268 -11.19 -5.98 -5.17
C ASP A 268 -12.56 -5.31 -5.39
N TYR A 269 -13.18 -5.64 -6.52
CA TYR A 269 -14.56 -5.37 -6.91
C TYR A 269 -14.87 -3.88 -7.12
N ASN A 270 -14.13 -3.19 -7.98
CA ASN A 270 -14.34 -1.76 -8.28
C ASN A 270 -14.16 -0.86 -7.04
N ALA A 271 -13.34 -1.29 -6.09
CA ALA A 271 -12.91 -0.44 -4.98
C ALA A 271 -12.02 0.70 -5.49
N THR A 272 -11.97 1.79 -4.72
CA THR A 272 -10.90 2.80 -4.83
C THR A 272 -9.91 2.59 -3.70
N LEU A 273 -8.65 2.36 -4.03
CA LEU A 273 -7.57 2.20 -3.05
C LEU A 273 -6.61 3.39 -3.14
N THR A 274 -6.50 4.15 -2.06
CA THR A 274 -5.53 5.24 -1.93
C THR A 274 -4.62 4.97 -0.75
N ILE A 275 -3.32 4.85 -1.02
CA ILE A 275 -2.30 4.66 0.01
C ILE A 275 -1.27 5.78 -0.12
N THR A 276 -1.10 6.55 0.95
CA THR A 276 -0.20 7.70 0.97
C THR A 276 0.74 7.66 2.16
N ASN A 277 2.01 8.06 1.98
CA ASN A 277 3.00 8.23 3.05
C ASN A 277 3.13 7.00 3.96
N SER A 278 2.99 5.79 3.42
CA SER A 278 2.91 4.56 4.21
C SER A 278 4.05 3.60 3.87
N THR A 279 4.42 2.77 4.84
CA THR A 279 5.57 1.86 4.72
C THR A 279 5.13 0.40 4.79
N PHE A 280 5.58 -0.40 3.84
CA PHE A 280 5.35 -1.83 3.74
C PHE A 280 6.70 -2.56 3.83
N THR A 281 6.91 -3.29 4.91
CA THR A 281 8.20 -3.95 5.18
C THR A 281 8.02 -5.43 5.44
N ASN A 282 8.74 -6.26 4.69
CA ASN A 282 8.78 -7.71 4.88
C ASN A 282 7.40 -8.39 4.90
N ASN A 283 6.42 -7.85 4.17
CA ASN A 283 5.15 -8.54 3.97
C ASN A 283 5.33 -9.63 2.92
N ARG A 284 4.55 -10.71 3.05
CA ARG A 284 4.68 -11.88 2.18
C ARG A 284 3.35 -12.38 1.65
N SER A 285 3.34 -12.78 0.39
CA SER A 285 2.31 -13.68 -0.13
C SER A 285 2.91 -14.93 -0.78
N ASP A 286 2.19 -16.05 -0.78
CA ASP A 286 2.68 -17.25 -1.48
C ASP A 286 2.32 -17.25 -2.98
N SER A 287 1.39 -16.39 -3.43
CA SER A 287 1.03 -16.25 -4.86
C SER A 287 1.54 -14.93 -5.46
N GLN A 288 0.89 -13.79 -5.23
CA GLN A 288 1.26 -12.54 -5.93
C GLN A 288 1.07 -11.31 -5.05
N GLY A 289 1.81 -10.22 -5.31
CA GLY A 289 1.67 -8.98 -4.53
C GLY A 289 2.05 -9.17 -3.07
N GLY A 290 3.35 -9.23 -2.79
CA GLY A 290 3.85 -9.56 -1.45
C GLY A 290 3.40 -8.59 -0.35
N ALA A 291 3.09 -7.34 -0.70
CA ALA A 291 2.50 -6.36 0.21
C ALA A 291 1.08 -5.98 -0.21
N VAL A 292 0.91 -5.48 -1.43
CA VAL A 292 -0.36 -4.95 -1.92
C VAL A 292 -0.80 -5.75 -3.14
N GLY A 293 -2.04 -6.19 -3.15
CA GLY A 293 -2.69 -6.75 -4.32
C GLY A 293 -3.97 -6.00 -4.65
N THR A 294 -4.26 -5.85 -5.93
CA THR A 294 -5.49 -5.25 -6.40
C THR A 294 -6.12 -6.07 -7.51
N TRP A 295 -7.45 -6.02 -7.60
CA TRP A 295 -8.19 -6.62 -8.69
C TRP A 295 -9.38 -5.71 -9.03
N LYS A 296 -9.60 -5.42 -10.31
CA LYS A 296 -10.66 -4.50 -10.81
C LYS A 296 -10.76 -3.22 -9.99
N THR A 297 -9.64 -2.54 -9.74
CA THR A 297 -9.55 -1.45 -8.75
C THR A 297 -8.93 -0.20 -9.37
N GLN A 298 -9.32 0.98 -8.88
CA GLN A 298 -8.56 2.21 -9.11
C GLN A 298 -7.60 2.41 -7.94
N ALA A 299 -6.29 2.35 -8.20
CA ALA A 299 -5.27 2.35 -7.16
C ALA A 299 -4.29 3.51 -7.32
N LEU A 300 -4.06 4.22 -6.22
CA LEU A 300 -3.04 5.26 -6.08
C LEU A 300 -2.11 4.91 -4.93
N LEU A 301 -0.83 4.74 -5.25
CA LEU A 301 0.27 4.63 -4.29
C LEU A 301 1.11 5.90 -4.38
N SER A 302 1.18 6.68 -3.31
CA SER A 302 1.86 7.99 -3.31
C SER A 302 2.78 8.13 -2.11
N ALA A 303 4.05 8.48 -2.33
CA ALA A 303 5.01 8.66 -1.24
C ALA A 303 5.14 7.41 -0.32
N CYS A 304 5.01 6.22 -0.92
CA CYS A 304 5.07 4.95 -0.19
C CYS A 304 6.47 4.33 -0.26
N ILE A 305 6.82 3.56 0.77
CA ILE A 305 8.08 2.80 0.83
C ILE A 305 7.74 1.31 0.90
N PHE A 306 8.28 0.52 -0.02
CA PHE A 306 8.15 -0.93 -0.09
C PHE A 306 9.54 -1.56 0.03
N THR A 307 9.83 -2.17 1.18
CA THR A 307 11.14 -2.76 1.46
C THR A 307 11.04 -4.24 1.81
N GLY A 308 11.79 -5.09 1.12
CA GLY A 308 11.93 -6.50 1.48
C GLY A 308 10.63 -7.31 1.40
N ASN A 309 9.61 -6.82 0.69
CA ASN A 309 8.38 -7.59 0.52
C ASN A 309 8.61 -8.73 -0.49
N SER A 310 7.90 -9.84 -0.32
CA SER A 310 8.11 -11.02 -1.14
C SER A 310 6.83 -11.72 -1.61
N SER A 311 6.85 -12.26 -2.82
CA SER A 311 5.79 -13.13 -3.34
C SER A 311 6.35 -14.41 -3.96
N GLY A 312 5.67 -15.55 -3.78
CA GLY A 312 6.06 -16.81 -4.46
C GLY A 312 5.89 -16.79 -5.99
N GLY A 313 4.99 -15.96 -6.50
CA GLY A 313 4.79 -15.69 -7.93
C GLY A 313 5.26 -14.29 -8.30
N GLY A 314 4.40 -13.48 -8.90
CA GLY A 314 4.76 -12.16 -9.43
C GLY A 314 4.39 -10.97 -8.53
N GLY A 315 5.13 -9.87 -8.67
CA GLY A 315 4.89 -8.63 -7.91
C GLY A 315 5.38 -8.77 -6.48
N GLY A 316 6.70 -8.79 -6.27
CA GLY A 316 7.27 -9.02 -4.95
C GLY A 316 6.77 -8.05 -3.89
N ALA A 317 6.45 -6.81 -4.26
CA ALA A 317 5.68 -5.88 -3.43
C ALA A 317 4.23 -5.72 -3.89
N VAL A 318 4.01 -5.43 -5.17
CA VAL A 318 2.71 -4.97 -5.67
C VAL A 318 2.23 -5.82 -6.83
N LEU A 319 0.99 -6.30 -6.72
CA LEU A 319 0.20 -6.81 -7.84
C LEU A 319 -0.84 -5.77 -8.24
N SER A 320 -0.71 -5.24 -9.46
CA SER A 320 -1.78 -4.56 -10.21
C SER A 320 -2.49 -5.60 -11.07
N GLY A 321 -3.55 -6.20 -10.53
CA GLY A 321 -4.25 -7.32 -11.14
C GLY A 321 -5.16 -6.92 -12.31
N GLU A 322 -6.11 -7.79 -12.64
CA GLU A 322 -6.98 -7.60 -13.79
C GLU A 322 -7.76 -6.28 -13.70
N ALA A 323 -7.85 -5.55 -14.82
CA ALA A 323 -8.63 -4.32 -14.97
C ALA A 323 -8.34 -3.26 -13.89
N THR A 324 -7.14 -3.29 -13.29
CA THR A 324 -6.71 -2.29 -12.33
C THR A 324 -6.03 -1.13 -13.05
N THR A 325 -6.48 0.10 -12.81
CA THR A 325 -5.71 1.30 -13.16
C THR A 325 -4.84 1.68 -11.96
N MET A 326 -3.52 1.66 -12.14
CA MET A 326 -2.54 1.87 -11.07
C MET A 326 -1.72 3.13 -11.34
N SER A 327 -1.67 4.04 -10.37
CA SER A 327 -0.73 5.16 -10.35
C SER A 327 0.22 5.03 -9.17
N VAL A 328 1.53 5.10 -9.46
CA VAL A 328 2.61 5.05 -8.47
C VAL A 328 3.38 6.35 -8.56
N ASN A 329 3.33 7.16 -7.53
CA ASN A 329 3.96 8.47 -7.51
C ASN A 329 4.90 8.58 -6.32
N ARG A 330 6.09 9.15 -6.54
CA ARG A 330 7.05 9.45 -5.47
C ARG A 330 7.29 8.27 -4.53
N SER A 331 7.34 7.04 -5.04
CA SER A 331 7.42 5.84 -4.20
C SER A 331 8.77 5.15 -4.37
N VAL A 332 9.17 4.42 -3.32
CA VAL A 332 10.46 3.72 -3.26
C VAL A 332 10.21 2.22 -3.11
N PHE A 333 10.79 1.43 -4.00
CA PHE A 333 10.76 -0.03 -3.98
C PHE A 333 12.18 -0.56 -3.84
N THR A 334 12.49 -1.14 -2.68
CA THR A 334 13.85 -1.60 -2.36
C THR A 334 13.87 -3.07 -1.98
N ALA A 335 14.72 -3.84 -2.64
CA ALA A 335 14.99 -5.24 -2.29
C ALA A 335 13.74 -6.11 -2.19
N ASN A 336 12.70 -5.84 -2.99
CA ASN A 336 11.52 -6.69 -3.07
C ASN A 336 11.81 -7.89 -3.98
N ILE A 337 11.20 -9.04 -3.65
CA ILE A 337 11.55 -10.32 -4.24
C ILE A 337 10.31 -11.03 -4.78
N ALA A 338 10.33 -11.35 -6.06
CA ALA A 338 9.36 -12.23 -6.69
C ALA A 338 10.01 -13.60 -7.00
N GLY A 339 9.27 -14.68 -6.75
CA GLY A 339 9.62 -16.01 -7.26
C GLY A 339 9.61 -16.03 -8.78
N ARG A 340 8.69 -15.28 -9.41
CA ARG A 340 8.56 -15.11 -10.86
C ARG A 340 8.70 -13.63 -11.26
N ASP A 341 7.77 -13.10 -12.06
CA ASP A 341 7.90 -11.81 -12.74
C ASP A 341 7.70 -10.59 -11.82
N GLY A 342 8.38 -9.48 -12.13
CA GLY A 342 8.16 -8.20 -11.45
C GLY A 342 8.60 -8.23 -9.99
N GLY A 343 9.91 -8.17 -9.74
CA GLY A 343 10.46 -8.23 -8.38
C GLY A 343 9.89 -7.17 -7.43
N ALA A 344 9.53 -6.00 -7.95
CA ALA A 344 8.75 -4.99 -7.23
C ALA A 344 7.26 -5.04 -7.61
N LEU A 345 6.95 -4.88 -8.89
CA LEU A 345 5.60 -4.63 -9.36
C LEU A 345 5.25 -5.50 -10.57
N TYR A 346 4.10 -6.18 -10.48
CA TYR A 346 3.49 -6.90 -11.58
C TYR A 346 2.23 -6.16 -12.04
N ASN A 347 2.19 -5.73 -13.30
CA ASN A 347 1.00 -5.14 -13.90
C ASN A 347 0.39 -6.04 -14.96
N TYR A 348 -0.88 -6.39 -14.78
CA TYR A 348 -1.54 -7.38 -15.61
C TYR A 348 -2.23 -6.78 -16.85
N THR A 349 -3.41 -6.17 -16.70
CA THR A 349 -4.25 -5.78 -17.85
C THR A 349 -4.74 -4.34 -17.87
N GLY A 350 -4.60 -3.58 -16.78
CA GLY A 350 -4.99 -2.16 -16.77
C GLY A 350 -3.81 -1.19 -16.84
N PRO A 351 -4.05 0.10 -17.16
CA PRO A 351 -2.99 1.08 -17.35
C PRO A 351 -2.14 1.29 -16.10
N LEU A 352 -0.84 1.45 -16.30
CA LEU A 352 0.13 1.74 -15.25
C LEU A 352 0.82 3.08 -15.51
N THR A 353 0.76 3.98 -14.54
CA THR A 353 1.49 5.25 -14.57
C THR A 353 2.45 5.32 -13.39
N ILE A 354 3.73 5.60 -13.65
CA ILE A 354 4.76 5.76 -12.63
C ILE A 354 5.42 7.12 -12.80
N ASN A 355 5.45 7.91 -11.73
CA ASN A 355 6.13 9.19 -11.71
C ASN A 355 7.07 9.30 -10.51
N ASP A 356 8.21 9.94 -10.70
CA ASP A 356 9.09 10.39 -9.62
C ASP A 356 9.50 9.26 -8.65
N SER A 357 9.62 8.03 -9.13
CA SER A 357 9.75 6.84 -8.27
C SER A 357 11.10 6.13 -8.44
N SER A 358 11.52 5.42 -7.39
CA SER A 358 12.78 4.67 -7.36
C SER A 358 12.54 3.17 -7.19
N PHE A 359 13.22 2.37 -8.01
CA PHE A 359 13.25 0.91 -7.93
C PHE A 359 14.70 0.48 -7.78
N ASP A 360 15.08 0.09 -6.57
CA ASP A 360 16.44 -0.30 -6.22
C ASP A 360 16.53 -1.77 -5.78
N ALA A 361 17.45 -2.51 -6.39
CA ALA A 361 17.82 -3.86 -5.98
C ALA A 361 16.66 -4.88 -5.91
N ASN A 362 15.60 -4.71 -6.71
CA ASN A 362 14.49 -5.66 -6.74
C ASN A 362 14.86 -6.89 -7.59
N ARG A 363 14.37 -8.07 -7.17
CA ARG A 363 14.77 -9.36 -7.73
C ARG A 363 13.57 -10.18 -8.16
N ALA A 364 13.63 -10.73 -9.36
CA ALA A 364 12.64 -11.63 -9.94
C ALA A 364 13.29 -12.99 -10.28
N GLY A 365 12.49 -14.06 -10.38
CA GLY A 365 12.98 -15.37 -10.85
C GLY A 365 13.69 -16.20 -9.77
N THR A 366 13.51 -15.85 -8.50
CA THR A 366 14.16 -16.54 -7.38
C THR A 366 13.68 -17.98 -7.17
N ASP A 367 12.61 -18.41 -7.83
CA ASP A 367 12.15 -19.80 -7.82
C ASP A 367 12.96 -20.73 -8.75
N GLY A 368 13.85 -20.16 -9.57
CA GLY A 368 14.76 -20.89 -10.46
C GLY A 368 14.10 -21.55 -11.67
N ARG A 369 12.80 -21.31 -11.93
CA ARG A 369 12.08 -21.93 -13.07
C ARG A 369 12.43 -21.32 -14.42
N GLY A 370 13.00 -20.13 -14.44
CA GLY A 370 13.33 -19.38 -15.65
C GLY A 370 12.11 -18.71 -16.28
N ASP A 371 12.28 -18.27 -17.53
CA ASP A 371 11.27 -17.56 -18.34
C ASP A 371 10.63 -16.36 -17.62
N THR A 372 11.44 -15.68 -16.79
CA THR A 372 10.99 -14.64 -15.89
C THR A 372 11.29 -13.26 -16.46
N ARG A 373 10.41 -12.29 -16.20
CA ARG A 373 10.50 -10.93 -16.75
C ARG A 373 10.48 -9.86 -15.66
N GLY A 374 11.25 -8.81 -15.86
CA GLY A 374 11.17 -7.59 -15.05
C GLY A 374 11.73 -7.77 -13.64
N GLY A 375 13.02 -7.52 -13.43
CA GLY A 375 13.59 -7.55 -12.08
C GLY A 375 12.96 -6.50 -11.16
N ALA A 376 12.57 -5.34 -11.70
CA ALA A 376 11.70 -4.40 -10.99
C ALA A 376 10.24 -4.56 -11.41
N ILE A 377 9.95 -4.36 -12.70
CA ILE A 377 8.58 -4.23 -13.20
C ILE A 377 8.35 -5.18 -14.36
N VAL A 378 7.22 -5.88 -14.32
CA VAL A 378 6.63 -6.47 -15.52
C VAL A 378 5.31 -5.78 -15.87
N ASN A 379 5.11 -5.47 -17.15
CA ASN A 379 3.87 -4.91 -17.67
C ASN A 379 3.31 -5.81 -18.78
N TYR A 380 2.12 -6.39 -18.62
CA TYR A 380 1.69 -7.49 -19.48
C TYR A 380 0.81 -7.12 -20.68
N ARG A 381 -0.33 -6.43 -20.50
CA ARG A 381 -1.33 -6.28 -21.59
C ARG A 381 -1.90 -4.87 -21.73
N ALA A 382 -1.34 -3.90 -21.02
CA ALA A 382 -1.82 -2.53 -20.98
C ALA A 382 -0.71 -1.52 -21.27
N PRO A 383 -1.07 -0.26 -21.58
CA PRO A 383 -0.09 0.82 -21.69
C PRO A 383 0.54 1.11 -20.33
N MET A 384 1.85 1.31 -20.35
CA MET A 384 2.64 1.79 -19.22
C MET A 384 3.30 3.13 -19.57
N SER A 385 3.21 4.10 -18.66
CA SER A 385 3.92 5.37 -18.73
C SER A 385 4.83 5.53 -17.51
N ILE A 386 6.10 5.81 -17.75
CA ILE A 386 7.10 6.06 -16.70
C ILE A 386 7.71 7.44 -16.95
N ASN A 387 7.73 8.28 -15.93
CA ASN A 387 8.35 9.60 -15.98
C ASN A 387 9.21 9.86 -14.75
N ALA A 388 10.33 10.57 -14.93
CA ALA A 388 11.16 11.09 -13.84
C ALA A 388 11.62 10.01 -12.82
N SER A 389 11.83 8.76 -13.27
CA SER A 389 12.01 7.60 -12.39
C SER A 389 13.35 6.91 -12.57
N THR A 390 13.83 6.25 -11.53
CA THR A 390 15.16 5.62 -11.51
C THR A 390 15.09 4.13 -11.18
N PHE A 391 15.77 3.32 -11.98
CA PHE A 391 15.87 1.87 -11.83
C PHE A 391 17.33 1.51 -11.63
N THR A 392 17.69 1.07 -10.43
CA THR A 392 19.06 0.72 -10.08
C THR A 392 19.18 -0.72 -9.60
N GLY A 393 20.14 -1.47 -10.13
CA GLY A 393 20.52 -2.76 -9.54
C GLY A 393 19.44 -3.84 -9.56
N ASN A 394 18.41 -3.72 -10.40
CA ASN A 394 17.32 -4.69 -10.44
C ASN A 394 17.72 -5.90 -11.30
N ILE A 395 17.34 -7.10 -10.86
CA ILE A 395 17.87 -8.35 -11.42
C ILE A 395 16.74 -9.33 -11.71
N VAL A 396 16.81 -9.97 -12.88
CA VAL A 396 16.13 -11.26 -13.10
C VAL A 396 17.16 -12.37 -12.92
N GLU A 397 16.87 -13.30 -12.01
CA GLU A 397 17.72 -14.43 -11.72
C GLU A 397 17.38 -15.65 -12.57
N GLY A 398 18.38 -16.51 -12.76
CA GLY A 398 18.22 -17.76 -13.50
C GLY A 398 18.36 -17.59 -15.02
N ARG A 399 18.12 -18.70 -15.72
CA ARG A 399 18.18 -18.76 -17.18
C ARG A 399 16.90 -18.19 -17.80
N ASN A 400 16.99 -17.68 -19.02
CA ASN A 400 15.90 -17.04 -19.74
C ASN A 400 15.28 -15.88 -18.94
N GLY A 401 16.14 -15.02 -18.37
CA GLY A 401 15.70 -13.78 -17.72
C GLY A 401 15.56 -12.64 -18.71
N PHE A 402 14.45 -11.90 -18.66
CA PHE A 402 14.12 -10.84 -19.62
C PHE A 402 13.87 -9.49 -18.94
N GLY A 403 14.65 -8.46 -19.25
CA GLY A 403 14.41 -7.12 -18.74
C GLY A 403 14.79 -6.99 -17.27
N GLY A 404 16.07 -6.75 -16.97
CA GLY A 404 16.54 -6.66 -15.58
C GLY A 404 15.85 -5.56 -14.78
N ALA A 405 15.56 -4.41 -15.39
CA ALA A 405 14.65 -3.44 -14.82
C ALA A 405 13.21 -3.75 -15.22
N ILE A 406 12.94 -3.74 -16.53
CA ILE A 406 11.58 -3.70 -17.08
C ILE A 406 11.39 -4.81 -18.11
N GLY A 407 10.45 -5.72 -17.83
CA GLY A 407 9.89 -6.64 -18.80
C GLY A 407 8.58 -6.08 -19.35
N ASN A 408 8.56 -5.65 -20.61
CA ASN A 408 7.39 -5.03 -21.21
C ASN A 408 6.74 -5.97 -22.24
N ALA A 409 5.49 -6.37 -21.99
CA ALA A 409 4.61 -7.09 -22.89
C ALA A 409 3.32 -6.36 -23.25
N GLY A 410 3.11 -5.15 -22.72
CA GLY A 410 2.17 -4.14 -23.21
C GLY A 410 2.89 -3.01 -23.96
N SER A 411 2.25 -1.88 -24.26
CA SER A 411 3.00 -0.72 -24.78
C SER A 411 3.69 0.03 -23.65
N ALA A 412 4.84 0.65 -23.91
CA ALA A 412 5.56 1.45 -22.92
C ALA A 412 6.06 2.78 -23.47
N THR A 413 5.88 3.84 -22.69
CA THR A 413 6.52 5.15 -22.88
C THR A 413 7.32 5.49 -21.64
N ILE A 414 8.61 5.74 -21.81
CA ILE A 414 9.54 6.07 -20.71
C ILE A 414 10.17 7.43 -21.00
N ILE A 415 10.05 8.36 -20.07
CA ILE A 415 10.47 9.75 -20.24
C ILE A 415 11.33 10.19 -19.06
N ASN A 416 12.39 10.97 -19.31
CA ASN A 416 13.18 11.62 -18.26
C ASN A 416 13.61 10.64 -17.16
N SER A 417 14.08 9.45 -17.53
CA SER A 417 14.31 8.36 -16.58
C SER A 417 15.72 7.80 -16.68
N THR A 418 16.20 7.19 -15.59
CA THR A 418 17.56 6.64 -15.50
C THR A 418 17.50 5.15 -15.20
N LEU A 419 18.20 4.33 -16.00
CA LEU A 419 18.31 2.88 -15.83
C LEU A 419 19.78 2.50 -15.68
N TYR A 420 20.18 2.12 -14.47
CA TYR A 420 21.57 1.88 -14.10
C TYR A 420 21.79 0.49 -13.47
N ASP A 421 22.76 -0.27 -13.98
CA ASP A 421 23.18 -1.56 -13.36
C ASP A 421 22.09 -2.61 -13.18
N ASN A 422 21.10 -2.63 -14.05
CA ASN A 422 20.11 -3.68 -14.04
C ASN A 422 20.64 -4.90 -14.81
N ALA A 423 20.24 -6.11 -14.43
CA ALA A 423 20.80 -7.33 -14.99
C ALA A 423 19.74 -8.37 -15.36
N ALA A 424 19.86 -8.94 -16.56
CA ALA A 424 19.10 -10.08 -17.04
C ALA A 424 19.84 -10.73 -18.22
N GLU A 425 19.48 -11.94 -18.62
CA GLU A 425 20.10 -12.59 -19.78
C GLU A 425 19.79 -11.85 -21.10
N TYR A 426 18.54 -11.39 -21.25
CA TYR A 426 18.03 -10.67 -22.42
C TYR A 426 17.55 -9.28 -22.01
N GLY A 427 18.22 -8.22 -22.50
CA GLY A 427 17.85 -6.86 -22.14
C GLY A 427 18.13 -6.57 -20.68
N GLY A 428 19.39 -6.31 -20.31
CA GLY A 428 19.75 -6.06 -18.91
C GLY A 428 18.96 -4.90 -18.30
N ALA A 429 18.63 -3.86 -19.07
CA ALA A 429 17.69 -2.84 -18.66
C ALA A 429 16.26 -3.23 -19.04
N ILE A 430 15.98 -3.36 -20.34
CA ILE A 430 14.62 -3.51 -20.86
C ILE A 430 14.54 -4.65 -21.87
N TYR A 431 13.47 -5.45 -21.72
CA TYR A 431 13.02 -6.41 -22.72
C TYR A 431 11.61 -6.07 -23.23
N GLY A 432 11.46 -5.87 -24.54
CA GLY A 432 10.18 -5.50 -25.17
C GLY A 432 9.56 -6.59 -26.06
N LEU A 433 8.43 -7.15 -25.63
CA LEU A 433 7.52 -7.99 -26.43
C LEU A 433 6.47 -7.16 -27.20
N ARG A 434 6.49 -5.84 -27.04
CA ARG A 434 5.59 -4.86 -27.67
C ARG A 434 6.32 -3.51 -27.77
N ASP A 435 5.68 -2.57 -28.45
CA ASP A 435 6.24 -1.25 -28.75
C ASP A 435 6.68 -0.52 -27.48
N THR A 436 7.93 -0.06 -27.51
CA THR A 436 8.57 0.67 -26.43
C THR A 436 9.19 1.95 -26.99
N ARG A 437 8.80 3.09 -26.42
CA ARG A 437 9.30 4.41 -26.78
C ARG A 437 10.02 5.03 -25.59
N MET A 438 11.25 5.51 -25.80
CA MET A 438 12.02 6.22 -24.78
C MET A 438 12.39 7.62 -25.26
N VAL A 439 12.22 8.59 -24.37
CA VAL A 439 12.49 10.01 -24.62
C VAL A 439 13.31 10.56 -23.46
N ASN A 440 14.46 11.18 -23.73
CA ASN A 440 15.28 11.80 -22.67
C ASN A 440 15.61 10.80 -21.55
N THR A 441 16.11 9.61 -21.92
CA THR A 441 16.41 8.52 -20.98
C THR A 441 17.91 8.27 -20.95
N THR A 442 18.45 7.92 -19.78
CA THR A 442 19.87 7.58 -19.59
C THR A 442 20.00 6.12 -19.18
N ILE A 443 20.69 5.30 -19.98
CA ILE A 443 20.78 3.85 -19.82
C ILE A 443 22.26 3.43 -19.75
N VAL A 444 22.70 3.00 -18.56
CA VAL A 444 24.14 2.89 -18.25
C VAL A 444 24.43 1.62 -17.45
N ARG A 445 25.51 0.91 -17.81
CA ARG A 445 26.08 -0.22 -17.04
C ARG A 445 25.11 -1.39 -16.78
N ASN A 446 24.05 -1.54 -17.57
CA ASN A 446 23.15 -2.69 -17.43
C ASN A 446 23.78 -3.93 -18.04
N ARG A 447 23.59 -5.12 -17.47
CA ARG A 447 24.30 -6.35 -17.84
C ARG A 447 23.37 -7.37 -18.48
N GLY A 448 23.79 -7.94 -19.60
CA GLY A 448 23.09 -9.04 -20.26
C GLY A 448 23.83 -9.55 -21.49
N THR A 449 23.66 -10.83 -21.79
CA THR A 449 24.38 -11.51 -22.89
C THR A 449 23.73 -11.25 -24.25
N ASN A 450 22.44 -10.90 -24.27
CA ASN A 450 21.67 -10.65 -25.47
C ASN A 450 21.05 -9.24 -25.44
N GLY A 451 21.86 -8.22 -25.72
CA GLY A 451 21.47 -6.81 -25.54
C GLY A 451 21.62 -6.42 -24.07
N ALA A 452 22.80 -5.93 -23.71
CA ALA A 452 23.14 -5.64 -22.32
C ALA A 452 22.28 -4.51 -21.74
N ASN A 453 21.92 -3.53 -22.56
CA ASN A 453 20.92 -2.52 -22.22
C ASN A 453 19.54 -2.94 -22.74
N LEU A 454 19.40 -3.14 -24.07
CA LEU A 454 18.10 -3.23 -24.72
C LEU A 454 17.95 -4.49 -25.58
N ASN A 455 16.82 -5.17 -25.41
CA ASN A 455 16.39 -6.26 -26.28
C ASN A 455 14.87 -6.20 -26.54
N TRP A 456 14.42 -6.64 -27.71
CA TRP A 456 13.02 -6.67 -28.10
C TRP A 456 12.78 -7.68 -29.22
N GLU A 457 11.52 -8.04 -29.45
CA GLU A 457 11.10 -8.95 -30.52
C GLU A 457 11.19 -8.32 -31.91
N GLN A 458 11.51 -9.12 -32.93
CA GLN A 458 11.67 -8.61 -34.31
C GLN A 458 10.41 -7.95 -34.86
N THR A 459 9.24 -8.34 -34.35
CA THR A 459 7.93 -7.86 -34.76
C THR A 459 7.49 -6.58 -34.02
N THR A 460 8.33 -6.02 -33.16
CA THR A 460 7.98 -4.86 -32.31
C THR A 460 8.92 -3.69 -32.54
N THR A 461 8.47 -2.50 -32.15
CA THR A 461 9.26 -1.28 -32.31
C THR A 461 9.97 -0.87 -31.03
N MET A 462 11.26 -0.55 -31.16
CA MET A 462 12.03 0.18 -30.16
C MET A 462 12.33 1.56 -30.75
N THR A 463 11.73 2.60 -30.17
CA THR A 463 11.83 3.98 -30.64
C THR A 463 12.57 4.83 -29.62
N LEU A 464 13.67 5.46 -30.03
CA LEU A 464 14.50 6.27 -29.14
C LEU A 464 14.59 7.71 -29.61
N LYS A 465 14.50 8.64 -28.65
CA LYS A 465 14.72 10.06 -28.83
C LYS A 465 15.52 10.61 -27.66
N ASN A 466 16.50 11.47 -27.92
CA ASN A 466 17.29 12.12 -26.88
C ASN A 466 17.83 11.15 -25.80
N THR A 467 18.20 9.92 -26.18
CA THR A 467 18.55 8.86 -25.22
C THR A 467 20.06 8.64 -25.19
N LEU A 468 20.62 8.53 -23.98
CA LEU A 468 22.01 8.13 -23.77
C LEU A 468 22.08 6.62 -23.53
N ILE A 469 22.95 5.94 -24.27
CA ILE A 469 23.21 4.51 -24.09
C ILE A 469 24.70 4.29 -23.92
N VAL A 470 25.11 3.78 -22.76
CA VAL A 470 26.50 3.43 -22.47
C VAL A 470 26.65 1.92 -22.46
N HIS A 471 27.60 1.42 -23.26
CA HIS A 471 27.96 0.00 -23.32
C HIS A 471 28.39 -0.55 -21.95
N SER A 472 28.12 -1.83 -21.73
CA SER A 472 28.63 -2.59 -20.60
C SER A 472 29.36 -3.83 -21.10
N GLY A 473 30.53 -4.12 -20.51
CA GLY A 473 31.54 -5.03 -21.08
C GLY A 473 31.14 -6.50 -21.31
N ASP A 474 29.95 -6.93 -20.90
CA ASP A 474 29.52 -8.34 -21.00
C ASP A 474 28.68 -8.64 -22.26
N GLY A 475 28.35 -7.63 -23.09
CA GLY A 475 27.57 -7.80 -24.32
C GLY A 475 27.29 -6.51 -25.07
N ARG A 476 26.77 -6.60 -26.30
CA ARG A 476 26.40 -5.39 -27.08
C ARG A 476 25.30 -4.59 -26.38
N SER A 477 25.32 -3.27 -26.43
CA SER A 477 24.33 -2.38 -25.81
C SER A 477 22.90 -2.74 -26.23
N CYS A 478 22.65 -2.82 -27.54
CA CYS A 478 21.38 -3.27 -28.07
C CYS A 478 21.46 -4.70 -28.62
N ARG A 479 20.33 -5.39 -28.78
CA ARG A 479 20.29 -6.66 -29.52
C ARG A 479 20.58 -6.46 -31.02
N ARG A 480 20.10 -5.35 -31.58
CA ARG A 480 20.22 -4.90 -32.98
C ARG A 480 20.06 -3.38 -33.05
N ALA A 481 20.16 -2.80 -34.25
CA ALA A 481 19.83 -1.39 -34.46
C ALA A 481 18.39 -1.10 -34.05
N VAL A 482 18.15 0.06 -33.44
CA VAL A 482 16.79 0.45 -33.00
C VAL A 482 15.84 0.53 -34.18
N SER A 483 14.55 0.26 -33.93
CA SER A 483 13.54 0.26 -35.00
C SER A 483 13.32 1.67 -35.54
N THR A 484 13.33 2.68 -34.65
CA THR A 484 13.17 4.08 -35.01
C THR A 484 14.12 4.95 -34.18
N ASP A 485 14.96 5.72 -34.86
CA ASP A 485 15.82 6.75 -34.27
C ASP A 485 15.22 8.13 -34.60
N GLU A 486 14.72 8.84 -33.60
CA GLU A 486 14.11 10.16 -33.76
C GLU A 486 15.10 11.32 -33.53
N GLY A 487 16.39 11.01 -33.41
CA GLY A 487 17.43 12.00 -33.23
C GLY A 487 17.70 12.39 -31.78
N GLY A 488 18.83 13.08 -31.61
CA GLY A 488 19.38 13.46 -30.31
C GLY A 488 19.88 12.28 -29.47
N ASN A 489 19.92 11.07 -30.00
CA ASN A 489 20.47 9.93 -29.27
C ASN A 489 22.01 9.97 -29.31
N VAL A 490 22.65 9.51 -28.22
CA VAL A 490 24.11 9.43 -28.12
C VAL A 490 24.50 8.09 -27.51
N GLN A 491 25.55 7.46 -28.06
CA GLN A 491 26.01 6.15 -27.63
C GLN A 491 27.51 6.16 -27.30
N GLU A 492 27.91 5.37 -26.31
CA GLU A 492 29.30 5.17 -25.89
C GLU A 492 29.68 3.68 -25.93
N GLY A 493 30.91 3.41 -26.36
CA GLY A 493 31.55 2.08 -26.32
C GLY A 493 31.24 1.15 -27.50
N ASP A 494 30.01 1.14 -27.99
CA ASP A 494 29.65 0.45 -29.24
C ASP A 494 28.68 1.28 -30.10
N THR A 495 28.48 0.84 -31.35
CA THR A 495 27.66 1.56 -32.33
C THR A 495 26.39 0.83 -32.72
N ASN A 496 26.08 -0.27 -32.05
CA ASN A 496 25.15 -1.25 -32.59
C ASN A 496 23.67 -0.86 -32.38
N CYS A 497 23.39 0.08 -31.49
CA CYS A 497 22.07 0.71 -31.36
C CYS A 497 21.82 1.66 -32.54
N PHE A 498 22.83 2.46 -32.93
CA PHE A 498 22.77 3.43 -34.02
C PHE A 498 23.98 3.27 -34.98
N PRO A 499 23.95 2.35 -35.95
CA PRO A 499 25.12 2.03 -36.78
C PRO A 499 25.68 3.20 -37.61
N GLY A 500 24.86 4.22 -37.88
CA GLY A 500 25.26 5.42 -38.62
C GLY A 500 25.81 6.55 -37.74
N GLN A 501 25.88 6.37 -36.42
CA GLN A 501 26.36 7.38 -35.47
C GLN A 501 27.68 6.91 -34.82
N PRO A 502 28.68 7.79 -34.66
CA PRO A 502 29.90 7.43 -33.95
C PRO A 502 29.62 7.15 -32.47
N ALA A 503 30.37 6.22 -31.89
CA ALA A 503 30.44 6.10 -30.44
C ALA A 503 31.35 7.21 -29.90
N VAL A 504 30.93 7.86 -28.81
CA VAL A 504 31.65 8.94 -28.15
C VAL A 504 31.93 8.58 -26.69
N SER A 505 32.82 9.30 -26.01
CA SER A 505 32.98 9.15 -24.56
C SER A 505 32.11 10.18 -23.84
N LEU A 506 31.20 9.71 -22.98
CA LEU A 506 30.29 10.55 -22.21
C LEU A 506 30.82 10.84 -20.81
N GLY A 507 31.71 9.98 -20.27
CA GLY A 507 32.36 10.18 -18.97
C GLY A 507 31.38 10.22 -17.79
N LEU A 508 30.29 9.46 -17.88
CA LEU A 508 29.22 9.48 -16.89
C LEU A 508 29.61 8.77 -15.58
N ASP A 509 29.30 9.40 -14.45
CA ASP A 509 29.45 8.83 -13.11
C ASP A 509 28.25 7.95 -12.70
N ALA A 510 28.34 7.36 -11.50
CA ALA A 510 27.21 6.66 -10.89
C ALA A 510 26.06 7.62 -10.52
N PRO A 511 24.80 7.16 -10.49
CA PRO A 511 23.68 7.98 -10.05
C PRO A 511 23.86 8.54 -8.63
N ALA A 512 23.50 9.80 -8.45
CA ALA A 512 23.51 10.49 -7.16
C ALA A 512 22.34 11.49 -7.06
N MET A 513 22.21 12.16 -5.91
CA MET A 513 21.26 13.26 -5.77
C MET A 513 21.85 14.53 -6.37
N HIS A 514 21.23 15.02 -7.43
CA HIS A 514 21.60 16.29 -8.08
C HIS A 514 20.46 17.33 -8.00
N GLY A 515 19.62 17.21 -6.98
CA GLY A 515 18.31 17.88 -6.90
C GLY A 515 17.21 17.04 -7.55
N GLY A 516 15.95 17.27 -7.16
CA GLY A 516 14.79 16.51 -7.66
C GLY A 516 14.43 15.27 -6.82
N PRO A 517 13.40 14.50 -7.24
CA PRO A 517 12.83 13.42 -6.44
C PRO A 517 13.62 12.12 -6.49
N THR A 518 14.32 11.81 -7.58
CA THR A 518 15.02 10.53 -7.79
C THR A 518 16.51 10.75 -8.11
N PHE A 519 17.34 9.71 -7.92
CA PHE A 519 18.76 9.79 -8.32
C PHE A 519 18.88 9.98 -9.83
N THR A 520 19.82 10.81 -10.25
CA THR A 520 20.11 11.10 -11.66
C THR A 520 21.61 10.92 -11.93
N ILE A 521 21.99 10.87 -13.20
CA ILE A 521 23.39 10.89 -13.63
C ILE A 521 23.66 12.26 -14.25
N ALA A 522 24.58 13.02 -13.67
CA ALA A 522 24.96 14.34 -14.18
C ALA A 522 25.85 14.22 -15.42
N LEU A 523 25.75 15.20 -16.33
CA LEU A 523 26.65 15.32 -17.47
C LEU A 523 27.93 16.06 -17.04
N PRO A 524 29.14 15.54 -17.32
CA PRO A 524 30.36 16.28 -17.08
C PRO A 524 30.51 17.45 -18.07
N SER A 525 31.28 18.46 -17.68
CA SER A 525 31.58 19.60 -18.55
C SER A 525 32.27 19.14 -19.85
N GLY A 526 31.80 19.65 -20.99
CA GLY A 526 32.29 19.27 -22.31
C GLY A 526 31.76 17.93 -22.82
N SER A 527 30.79 17.32 -22.13
CA SER A 527 30.14 16.09 -22.60
C SER A 527 29.51 16.30 -23.98
N PRO A 528 29.70 15.36 -24.93
CA PRO A 528 29.02 15.38 -26.23
C PRO A 528 27.49 15.30 -26.17
N ALA A 529 26.91 15.01 -25.00
CA ALA A 529 25.47 15.00 -24.78
C ALA A 529 24.88 16.40 -24.48
N ILE A 530 25.72 17.39 -24.17
CA ILE A 530 25.28 18.75 -23.91
C ILE A 530 24.80 19.39 -25.21
N ASP A 531 23.64 20.05 -25.20
CA ASP A 531 22.97 20.70 -26.33
C ASP A 531 22.68 19.74 -27.53
N ALA A 532 22.76 18.42 -27.32
CA ALA A 532 22.63 17.41 -28.38
C ALA A 532 21.18 16.93 -28.60
N GLY A 533 20.29 17.22 -27.65
CA GLY A 533 18.89 16.84 -27.69
C GLY A 533 18.07 17.69 -28.68
N ARG A 534 16.89 17.19 -29.01
CA ARG A 534 15.94 17.84 -29.93
C ARG A 534 14.51 17.72 -29.43
N ASP A 535 13.72 18.77 -29.58
CA ASP A 535 12.28 18.77 -29.26
C ASP A 535 11.98 18.15 -27.87
N CYS A 536 12.74 18.55 -26.85
CA CYS A 536 12.66 17.95 -25.51
C CYS A 536 11.42 18.42 -24.73
N PRO A 537 10.99 17.64 -23.73
CA PRO A 537 10.07 18.12 -22.69
C PRO A 537 10.63 19.37 -21.98
N PRO A 538 9.77 20.21 -21.36
CA PRO A 538 10.20 21.47 -20.75
C PRO A 538 11.14 21.30 -19.55
N SER A 539 11.13 20.13 -18.91
CA SER A 539 11.93 19.84 -17.73
C SER A 539 12.68 18.51 -17.88
N ASP A 540 13.78 18.38 -17.15
CA ASP A 540 14.53 17.14 -17.00
C ASP A 540 13.97 16.25 -15.88
N GLN A 541 14.64 15.13 -15.58
CA GLN A 541 14.24 14.18 -14.53
C GLN A 541 14.10 14.81 -13.14
N ARG A 542 14.84 15.86 -12.85
CA ARG A 542 14.82 16.53 -11.54
C ARG A 542 13.62 17.47 -11.41
N GLY A 543 12.90 17.69 -12.51
CA GLY A 543 11.92 18.76 -12.65
C GLY A 543 12.55 20.11 -12.96
N PHE A 544 13.84 20.16 -13.30
CA PHE A 544 14.53 21.42 -13.58
C PHE A 544 14.30 21.81 -15.05
N PRO A 545 14.16 23.11 -15.39
CA PRO A 545 13.91 23.54 -16.75
C PRO A 545 15.05 23.13 -17.67
N ARG A 546 14.74 22.70 -18.89
CA ARG A 546 15.76 22.56 -19.94
C ARG A 546 16.13 23.94 -20.48
N VAL A 547 17.43 24.21 -20.66
CA VAL A 547 17.99 25.54 -20.95
C VAL A 547 18.79 25.49 -22.24
N GLY A 548 18.69 26.53 -23.07
CA GLY A 548 19.39 26.54 -24.36
C GLY A 548 18.85 25.46 -25.31
N ALA A 549 19.75 24.79 -26.04
CA ALA A 549 19.38 23.56 -26.71
C ALA A 549 19.38 22.45 -25.66
N CYS A 550 18.32 21.65 -25.61
CA CYS A 550 18.23 20.67 -24.54
C CYS A 550 19.30 19.59 -24.66
N ASP A 551 19.68 19.02 -23.53
CA ASP A 551 20.63 17.92 -23.49
C ASP A 551 19.98 16.59 -23.84
N SER A 552 20.80 15.69 -24.37
CA SER A 552 20.45 14.28 -24.51
C SER A 552 20.49 13.59 -23.15
N GLY A 553 19.53 12.70 -22.91
CA GLY A 553 19.38 11.97 -21.66
C GLY A 553 18.41 12.62 -20.67
N SER A 554 18.40 12.07 -19.47
CA SER A 554 17.47 12.41 -18.40
C SER A 554 17.85 13.68 -17.61
N PHE A 555 19.05 14.22 -17.83
CA PHE A 555 19.61 15.34 -17.07
C PHE A 555 19.86 16.55 -17.96
N GLU A 556 19.72 17.76 -17.41
CA GLU A 556 20.11 19.01 -18.05
C GLU A 556 21.30 19.70 -17.34
N PHE A 557 22.43 19.81 -18.03
CA PHE A 557 23.60 20.56 -17.64
C PHE A 557 23.30 22.06 -17.55
N GLY A 558 23.91 22.72 -16.57
CA GLY A 558 23.75 24.17 -16.37
C GLY A 558 22.35 24.62 -15.89
N SER A 559 21.39 23.69 -15.76
CA SER A 559 20.07 24.02 -15.25
C SER A 559 20.07 24.26 -13.73
N ILE A 560 19.23 25.20 -13.30
CA ILE A 560 19.04 25.59 -11.90
C ILE A 560 17.65 25.17 -11.41
N ALA A 561 17.55 24.86 -10.11
CA ALA A 561 16.29 24.44 -9.51
C ALA A 561 15.20 25.53 -9.67
N PRO A 562 13.99 25.19 -10.13
CA PRO A 562 12.85 26.09 -9.98
C PRO A 562 12.60 26.31 -8.48
N ASN A 563 12.24 27.54 -8.09
CA ASN A 563 12.07 27.99 -6.69
C ASN A 563 11.73 26.84 -5.70
N LEU A 564 12.66 26.54 -4.79
CA LEU A 564 12.72 25.33 -3.94
C LEU A 564 11.55 25.12 -2.95
N ARG A 565 10.48 25.92 -2.98
CA ARG A 565 9.36 25.82 -2.04
C ARG A 565 8.50 24.55 -2.23
N GLU A 566 8.70 23.79 -3.31
CA GLU A 566 7.91 22.60 -3.66
C GLU A 566 8.74 21.31 -3.79
N ALA A 567 10.05 21.34 -3.50
CA ALA A 567 10.92 20.15 -3.64
C ALA A 567 10.66 19.14 -2.50
N ALA A 568 9.85 18.12 -2.76
CA ALA A 568 9.71 16.95 -1.90
C ALA A 568 10.70 15.86 -2.32
N PHE A 569 11.66 15.54 -1.44
CA PHE A 569 12.64 14.48 -1.65
C PHE A 569 12.07 13.12 -1.20
N LEU A 570 12.43 12.05 -1.92
CA LEU A 570 12.11 10.70 -1.46
C LEU A 570 12.86 10.41 -0.13
N PRO A 571 12.23 9.66 0.79
CA PRO A 571 12.93 9.17 1.97
C PRO A 571 14.10 8.28 1.56
N PHE A 572 15.31 8.64 1.97
CA PHE A 572 16.53 7.89 1.65
C PHE A 572 16.58 6.57 2.42
N VAL A 573 16.88 5.49 1.71
CA VAL A 573 17.32 4.23 2.31
C VAL A 573 18.79 4.09 1.98
N SER A 574 19.68 4.21 2.97
CA SER A 574 21.10 3.95 2.77
C SER A 574 21.32 2.45 2.55
N ARG A 575 22.14 2.10 1.55
CA ARG A 575 22.60 0.72 1.34
C ARG A 575 23.51 0.24 2.46
#